data_AF-A0A358N7C4-F1
#
_entry.id   AF-A0A358N7C4-F1
#
_cell.length_a   1.000
_cell.length_b   1.000
_cell.length_c   1.000
_cell.angle_alpha   90.00
_cell.angle_beta   90.00
_cell.angle_gamma   90.00
#
_symmetry.space_group_name_H-M   'P 1'
#
loop_
_entity.id
_entity.type
_entity.pdbx_description
1 polymer ?
#
loop_
_entity_poly.entity_id
_entity_poly.type
_entity_poly.pdbx_seq_one_letter_code
_entity_poly.pdbx_strand_id
1 'polypeptide(L)'
;TESPESSAAEISEPSVQIQLGEEKCRLQLASSDTVVAIELLHTREVGLDPLLAGNHLAVCHLIAVNGSVTAEIGGLSIAIESDHQWIQVGGGEPRLEPLDTVPDWALEVVPNADVLATTARQNLLTMLEDASSLEIGLRELLAFRRSEVADLAARTLLVLGKSDVYFGGAGVFSDPNQRAYWPQHYDALLATVNSGPEAALEVQQAIKKMDAAAEVQLFQMLVGYTNAQLEAGSDLQLLENLDSADMSVRVLAFENLRRITGVTFNYRAEHDSKARREQYMKKWRVRQRKGEIRWEE
;
A
#
# COMPACT_ATOMS: atom_id res chain seq x y z
N THR A 1 -22.75 -65.82 12.21
CA THR A 1 -21.49 -65.11 12.53
C THR A 1 -21.28 -64.13 11.39
N GLU A 2 -21.93 -62.97 11.49
CA GLU A 2 -21.75 -61.88 10.53
C GLU A 2 -20.70 -60.95 11.13
N SER A 3 -19.54 -60.87 10.47
CA SER A 3 -18.55 -59.83 10.70
C SER A 3 -18.99 -58.60 9.92
N PRO A 4 -19.06 -57.39 10.51
CA PRO A 4 -19.17 -56.18 9.74
C PRO A 4 -17.77 -55.76 9.29
N GLU A 5 -17.54 -55.77 7.98
CA GLU A 5 -16.43 -55.03 7.37
C GLU A 5 -16.62 -53.54 7.67
N SER A 6 -15.74 -53.00 8.50
CA SER A 6 -15.59 -51.56 8.71
C SER A 6 -14.95 -50.98 7.45
N SER A 7 -15.79 -50.47 6.55
CA SER A 7 -15.39 -49.52 5.52
C SER A 7 -14.96 -48.23 6.20
N ALA A 8 -13.66 -48.07 6.45
CA ALA A 8 -13.08 -46.77 6.76
C ALA A 8 -13.36 -45.85 5.56
N ALA A 9 -14.27 -44.89 5.74
CA ALA A 9 -14.45 -43.82 4.77
C ALA A 9 -13.12 -43.07 4.68
N GLU A 10 -12.49 -43.09 3.51
CA GLU A 10 -11.43 -42.13 3.18
C GLU A 10 -12.04 -40.73 3.33
N ILE A 11 -11.69 -40.06 4.42
CA ILE A 11 -11.99 -38.64 4.59
C ILE A 11 -11.10 -37.95 3.56
N SER A 12 -11.65 -37.68 2.37
CA SER A 12 -10.97 -36.87 1.38
C SER A 12 -10.69 -35.52 2.01
N GLU A 13 -9.41 -35.20 2.18
CA GLU A 13 -8.99 -33.89 2.65
C GLU A 13 -9.61 -32.80 1.76
N PRO A 14 -10.17 -31.73 2.36
CA PRO A 14 -10.78 -30.66 1.59
C PRO A 14 -9.73 -30.02 0.67
N SER A 15 -10.09 -29.79 -0.60
CA SER A 15 -9.19 -29.16 -1.55
C SER A 15 -9.86 -28.04 -2.32
N VAL A 16 -9.11 -26.97 -2.58
CA VAL A 16 -9.57 -25.78 -3.31
C VAL A 16 -8.63 -25.54 -4.49
N GLN A 17 -9.20 -25.21 -5.66
CA GLN A 17 -8.43 -24.75 -6.80
C GLN A 17 -8.47 -23.23 -6.87
N ILE A 18 -7.31 -22.62 -7.02
CA ILE A 18 -7.14 -21.17 -7.13
C ILE A 18 -6.27 -20.83 -8.34
N GLN A 19 -6.41 -19.59 -8.82
CA GLN A 19 -5.56 -19.02 -9.85
C GLN A 19 -4.70 -17.93 -9.20
N LEU A 20 -3.38 -18.12 -9.22
CA LEU A 20 -2.39 -17.16 -8.71
C LEU A 20 -1.61 -16.60 -9.88
N GLY A 21 -2.00 -15.39 -10.33
CA GLY A 21 -1.46 -14.84 -11.58
C GLY A 21 -1.79 -15.77 -12.76
N GLU A 22 -0.76 -16.25 -13.47
CA GLU A 22 -0.91 -17.19 -14.58
C GLU A 22 -0.91 -18.66 -14.12
N GLU A 23 -0.56 -18.95 -12.87
CA GLU A 23 -0.45 -20.32 -12.37
C GLU A 23 -1.75 -20.84 -11.74
N LYS A 24 -2.10 -22.08 -12.06
CA LYS A 24 -3.15 -22.83 -11.38
C LYS A 24 -2.55 -23.54 -10.18
N CYS A 25 -3.12 -23.30 -9.02
CA CYS A 25 -2.73 -23.94 -7.78
C CYS A 25 -3.87 -24.79 -7.23
N ARG A 26 -3.55 -25.95 -6.69
CA ARG A 26 -4.46 -26.72 -5.84
C ARG A 26 -3.95 -26.69 -4.40
N LEU A 27 -4.80 -26.24 -3.49
CA LEU A 27 -4.54 -26.28 -2.07
C LEU A 27 -5.28 -27.48 -1.47
N GLN A 28 -4.55 -28.37 -0.82
CA GLN A 28 -5.08 -29.43 0.03
C GLN A 28 -4.99 -28.96 1.48
N LEU A 29 -6.11 -28.95 2.16
CA LEU A 29 -6.27 -28.44 3.51
C LEU A 29 -6.29 -29.62 4.49
N ALA A 30 -5.56 -29.53 5.59
CA ALA A 30 -5.53 -30.59 6.60
C ALA A 30 -6.91 -30.87 7.22
N SER A 31 -7.78 -29.86 7.29
CA SER A 31 -9.14 -29.98 7.81
C SER A 31 -10.08 -28.92 7.22
N SER A 32 -11.39 -29.06 7.47
CA SER A 32 -12.40 -28.04 7.10
C SER A 32 -12.21 -26.70 7.80
N ASP A 33 -11.49 -26.69 8.91
CA ASP A 33 -11.30 -25.50 9.76
C ASP A 33 -9.96 -24.81 9.47
N THR A 34 -9.22 -25.30 8.47
CA THR A 34 -7.97 -24.72 7.98
C THR A 34 -8.26 -23.43 7.21
N VAL A 35 -7.55 -22.38 7.59
CA VAL A 35 -7.65 -21.03 7.03
C VAL A 35 -6.35 -20.74 6.32
N VAL A 36 -6.47 -20.39 5.04
CA VAL A 36 -5.35 -20.02 4.18
C VAL A 36 -5.54 -18.58 3.74
N ALA A 37 -4.52 -17.78 3.95
CA ALA A 37 -4.43 -16.42 3.44
C ALA A 37 -3.56 -16.40 2.19
N ILE A 38 -4.04 -15.70 1.17
CA ILE A 38 -3.35 -15.50 -0.10
C ILE A 38 -3.21 -14.00 -0.31
N GLU A 39 -1.98 -13.54 -0.51
CA GLU A 39 -1.70 -12.14 -0.82
C GLU A 39 -0.96 -12.04 -2.14
N LEU A 40 -1.40 -11.13 -3.00
CA LEU A 40 -0.69 -10.77 -4.22
C LEU A 40 -0.37 -9.28 -4.15
N LEU A 41 0.90 -8.98 -3.90
CA LEU A 41 1.43 -7.64 -3.90
C LEU A 41 2.21 -7.40 -5.21
N HIS A 42 2.37 -6.15 -5.57
CA HIS A 42 3.30 -5.77 -6.62
C HIS A 42 4.29 -4.77 -6.04
N THR A 43 5.56 -5.02 -6.32
CA THR A 43 6.67 -4.20 -5.86
C THR A 43 7.46 -3.68 -7.05
N ARG A 44 8.18 -2.60 -6.83
CA ARG A 44 9.04 -1.95 -7.81
C ARG A 44 10.23 -1.40 -7.07
N GLU A 45 11.42 -1.57 -7.65
CA GLU A 45 12.61 -0.91 -7.11
C GLU A 45 12.45 0.62 -7.19
N VAL A 46 12.85 1.33 -6.14
CA VAL A 46 12.69 2.77 -6.05
C VAL A 46 13.47 3.48 -7.17
N GLY A 47 12.85 4.46 -7.81
CA GLY A 47 13.48 5.25 -8.88
C GLY A 47 13.40 4.63 -10.28
N LEU A 48 12.98 3.37 -10.43
CA LEU A 48 12.67 2.77 -11.73
C LEU A 48 11.35 3.29 -12.29
N ASP A 49 11.26 3.47 -13.62
CA ASP A 49 10.05 3.99 -14.27
C ASP A 49 8.85 3.03 -14.10
N PRO A 50 7.76 3.43 -13.42
CA PRO A 50 6.59 2.59 -13.22
C PRO A 50 5.68 2.47 -14.46
N LEU A 51 6.01 3.14 -15.58
CA LEU A 51 5.28 2.97 -16.83
C LEU A 51 5.82 1.79 -17.67
N LEU A 52 6.92 1.16 -17.23
CA LEU A 52 7.52 0.00 -17.88
C LEU A 52 7.16 -1.28 -17.13
N ALA A 53 6.39 -2.16 -17.79
CA ALA A 53 5.93 -3.42 -17.19
C ALA A 53 7.06 -4.27 -16.55
N GLY A 54 8.25 -4.27 -17.16
CA GLY A 54 9.41 -5.03 -16.67
C GLY A 54 10.00 -4.54 -15.34
N ASN A 55 9.58 -3.36 -14.85
CA ASN A 55 10.03 -2.83 -13.56
C ASN A 55 9.14 -3.28 -12.39
N HIS A 56 8.03 -3.96 -12.66
CA HIS A 56 7.10 -4.45 -11.64
C HIS A 56 7.36 -5.93 -11.36
N LEU A 57 7.37 -6.28 -10.07
CA LEU A 57 7.52 -7.65 -9.59
C LEU A 57 6.29 -8.01 -8.76
N ALA A 58 5.52 -8.99 -9.24
CA ALA A 58 4.49 -9.63 -8.45
C ALA A 58 5.14 -10.39 -7.29
N VAL A 59 4.58 -10.28 -6.09
CA VAL A 59 4.99 -11.04 -4.91
C VAL A 59 3.78 -11.78 -4.40
N CYS A 60 3.81 -13.09 -4.51
CA CYS A 60 2.74 -13.97 -4.05
C CYS A 60 3.09 -14.53 -2.68
N HIS A 61 2.19 -14.39 -1.72
CA HIS A 61 2.26 -15.04 -0.42
C HIS A 61 1.13 -16.05 -0.27
N LEU A 62 1.48 -17.23 0.23
CA LEU A 62 0.55 -18.28 0.65
C LEU A 62 0.86 -18.58 2.12
N ILE A 63 -0.10 -18.29 2.99
CA ILE A 63 0.08 -18.30 4.43
C ILE A 63 -0.94 -19.25 5.04
N ALA A 64 -0.47 -20.27 5.77
CA ALA A 64 -1.35 -21.09 6.59
C ALA A 64 -1.63 -20.32 7.89
N VAL A 65 -2.84 -19.76 8.04
CA VAL A 65 -3.19 -18.97 9.23
C VAL A 65 -3.43 -19.88 10.43
N ASN A 66 -4.05 -21.02 10.19
CA ASN A 66 -4.16 -22.13 11.13
C ASN A 66 -4.16 -23.46 10.37
N GLY A 67 -3.75 -24.54 11.04
CA GLY A 67 -3.58 -25.84 10.39
C GLY A 67 -2.42 -25.85 9.39
N SER A 68 -2.35 -26.91 8.58
CA SER A 68 -1.35 -27.06 7.53
C SER A 68 -2.01 -27.18 6.16
N VAL A 69 -1.26 -26.75 5.15
CA VAL A 69 -1.73 -26.66 3.76
C VAL A 69 -0.69 -27.29 2.86
N THR A 70 -1.10 -28.21 2.00
CA THR A 70 -0.25 -28.69 0.91
C THR A 70 -0.64 -27.98 -0.38
N ALA A 71 0.25 -27.16 -0.92
CA ALA A 71 0.06 -26.45 -2.16
C ALA A 71 0.71 -27.20 -3.33
N GLU A 72 -0.09 -27.53 -4.34
CA GLU A 72 0.37 -28.02 -5.64
C GLU A 72 0.48 -26.85 -6.61
N ILE A 73 1.71 -26.42 -6.91
CA ILE A 73 2.02 -25.21 -7.71
C ILE A 73 3.16 -25.53 -8.68
N GLY A 74 2.99 -25.23 -9.97
CA GLY A 74 4.04 -25.47 -10.97
C GLY A 74 4.49 -26.95 -11.09
N GLY A 75 3.66 -27.90 -10.64
CA GLY A 75 4.01 -29.32 -10.57
C GLY A 75 4.82 -29.73 -9.33
N LEU A 76 5.08 -28.80 -8.41
CA LEU A 76 5.65 -29.06 -7.09
C LEU A 76 4.53 -29.23 -6.07
N SER A 77 4.78 -30.05 -5.04
CA SER A 77 3.90 -30.22 -3.88
C SER A 77 4.66 -29.73 -2.64
N ILE A 78 4.12 -28.70 -1.97
CA ILE A 78 4.79 -27.97 -0.91
C ILE A 78 3.89 -27.95 0.32
N ALA A 79 4.36 -28.45 1.45
CA ALA A 79 3.68 -28.33 2.73
C ALA A 79 4.01 -26.98 3.39
N ILE A 80 2.98 -26.26 3.82
CA ILE A 80 3.03 -24.97 4.50
C ILE A 80 2.38 -25.17 5.88
N GLU A 81 3.20 -25.08 6.92
CA GLU A 81 2.76 -25.14 8.31
C GLU A 81 2.36 -23.74 8.81
N SER A 82 1.60 -23.66 9.91
CA SER A 82 1.04 -22.40 10.42
C SER A 82 2.06 -21.34 10.86
N ASP A 83 3.31 -21.73 11.03
CA ASP A 83 4.44 -20.86 11.38
C ASP A 83 5.32 -20.51 10.16
N HIS A 84 4.90 -20.91 8.95
CA HIS A 84 5.60 -20.66 7.70
C HIS A 84 4.68 -20.01 6.67
N GLN A 85 5.31 -19.34 5.72
CA GLN A 85 4.68 -18.85 4.51
C GLN A 85 5.48 -19.28 3.30
N TRP A 86 4.76 -19.54 2.22
CA TRP A 86 5.35 -19.68 0.91
C TRP A 86 5.35 -18.32 0.23
N ILE A 87 6.49 -17.95 -0.36
CA ILE A 87 6.69 -16.67 -1.05
C ILE A 87 7.28 -16.94 -2.43
N GLN A 88 6.73 -16.29 -3.46
CA GLN A 88 7.31 -16.23 -4.80
C GLN A 88 7.40 -14.78 -5.26
N VAL A 89 8.60 -14.37 -5.66
CA VAL A 89 8.89 -13.02 -6.19
C VAL A 89 9.13 -13.11 -7.68
N GLY A 90 8.25 -12.51 -8.48
CA GLY A 90 8.25 -12.55 -9.93
C GLY A 90 8.28 -13.99 -10.44
N GLY A 91 9.12 -14.25 -11.44
CA GLY A 91 9.41 -15.60 -11.93
C GLY A 91 10.55 -16.32 -11.20
N GLY A 92 10.95 -15.84 -10.02
CA GLY A 92 12.02 -16.45 -9.22
C GLY A 92 11.63 -17.78 -8.57
N GLU A 93 12.61 -18.48 -8.02
CA GLU A 93 12.34 -19.72 -7.26
C GLU A 93 11.55 -19.42 -5.98
N PRO A 94 10.49 -20.18 -5.70
CA PRO A 94 9.70 -20.01 -4.48
C PRO A 94 10.49 -20.40 -3.24
N ARG A 95 10.18 -19.76 -2.12
CA ARG A 95 10.80 -20.00 -0.82
C ARG A 95 9.75 -20.29 0.25
N LEU A 96 10.12 -21.14 1.19
CA LEU A 96 9.39 -21.33 2.43
C LEU A 96 10.16 -20.60 3.53
N GLU A 97 9.54 -19.60 4.14
CA GLU A 97 10.15 -18.75 5.15
C GLU A 97 9.28 -18.75 6.42
N PRO A 98 9.87 -18.56 7.62
CA PRO A 98 9.08 -18.36 8.83
C PRO A 98 8.11 -17.19 8.68
N LEU A 99 6.91 -17.35 9.23
CA LEU A 99 5.92 -16.29 9.27
C LEU A 99 6.18 -15.40 10.50
N ASP A 100 6.66 -14.18 10.27
CA ASP A 100 6.90 -13.22 11.35
C ASP A 100 5.60 -12.80 12.05
N THR A 101 4.57 -12.48 11.26
CA THR A 101 3.26 -12.06 11.77
C THR A 101 2.19 -12.39 10.74
N VAL A 102 1.07 -12.94 11.20
CA VAL A 102 -0.10 -13.18 10.34
C VAL A 102 -0.69 -11.83 9.91
N PRO A 103 -1.02 -11.61 8.63
CA PRO A 103 -1.63 -10.37 8.19
C PRO A 103 -2.93 -10.08 8.95
N ASP A 104 -3.10 -8.83 9.40
CA ASP A 104 -4.26 -8.42 10.19
C ASP A 104 -5.60 -8.69 9.50
N TRP A 105 -5.63 -8.63 8.16
CA TRP A 105 -6.82 -8.89 7.36
C TRP A 105 -7.24 -10.38 7.32
N ALA A 106 -6.30 -11.28 7.63
CA ALA A 106 -6.53 -12.72 7.66
C ALA A 106 -7.01 -13.21 9.05
N LEU A 107 -6.93 -12.35 10.07
CA LEU A 107 -7.41 -12.63 11.41
C LEU A 107 -8.89 -12.28 11.54
N GLU A 108 -9.59 -13.00 12.42
CA GLU A 108 -10.96 -12.62 12.77
C GLU A 108 -10.99 -11.22 13.38
N VAL A 109 -11.88 -10.38 12.87
CA VAL A 109 -12.06 -9.02 13.36
C VAL A 109 -12.60 -9.07 14.79
N VAL A 110 -11.73 -8.79 15.77
CA VAL A 110 -12.14 -8.66 17.16
C VAL A 110 -13.02 -7.42 17.31
N PRO A 111 -14.30 -7.55 17.71
CA PRO A 111 -15.17 -6.40 17.88
C PRO A 111 -14.58 -5.41 18.89
N ASN A 112 -14.48 -4.14 18.51
CA ASN A 112 -13.96 -3.03 19.32
C ASN A 112 -12.44 -3.04 19.60
N ALA A 113 -11.63 -3.86 18.91
CA ALA A 113 -10.17 -3.75 19.02
C ALA A 113 -9.65 -2.39 18.54
N ASP A 114 -10.27 -1.85 17.49
CA ASP A 114 -10.13 -0.45 17.08
C ASP A 114 -11.52 0.20 16.99
N VAL A 115 -11.90 0.88 18.07
CA VAL A 115 -13.18 1.60 18.18
C VAL A 115 -13.27 2.72 17.14
N LEU A 116 -12.15 3.37 16.83
CA LEU A 116 -12.12 4.51 15.93
C LEU A 116 -12.34 4.05 14.47
N ALA A 117 -11.59 3.04 14.02
CA ALA A 117 -11.77 2.46 12.69
C ALA A 117 -13.16 1.79 12.53
N THR A 118 -13.64 1.09 13.56
CA THR A 118 -14.99 0.51 13.55
C THR A 118 -16.06 1.58 13.38
N THR A 119 -15.93 2.69 14.12
CA THR A 119 -16.88 3.82 14.02
C THR A 119 -16.78 4.51 12.67
N ALA A 120 -15.57 4.69 12.12
CA ALA A 120 -15.38 5.28 10.81
C ALA A 120 -16.05 4.45 9.70
N ARG A 121 -15.86 3.11 9.72
CA ARG A 121 -16.52 2.18 8.81
C ARG A 121 -18.04 2.24 8.94
N GLN A 122 -18.57 2.21 10.16
CA GLN A 122 -20.02 2.27 10.36
C GLN A 122 -20.60 3.59 9.83
N ASN A 123 -19.96 4.71 10.12
CA ASN A 123 -20.40 6.02 9.60
C ASN A 123 -20.35 6.05 8.07
N LEU A 124 -19.27 5.56 7.46
CA LEU A 124 -19.14 5.50 6.01
C LEU A 124 -20.27 4.67 5.39
N LEU A 125 -20.51 3.45 5.89
CA LEU A 125 -21.58 2.59 5.38
C LEU A 125 -22.96 3.24 5.50
N THR A 126 -23.29 3.79 6.67
CA THR A 126 -24.57 4.47 6.88
C THR A 126 -24.76 5.67 5.96
N MET A 127 -23.71 6.44 5.67
CA MET A 127 -23.82 7.59 4.76
C MET A 127 -23.92 7.16 3.28
N LEU A 128 -23.40 5.99 2.93
CA LEU A 128 -23.50 5.45 1.56
C LEU A 128 -24.86 4.82 1.24
N GLU A 129 -25.67 4.47 2.24
CA GLU A 129 -27.02 3.90 2.05
C GLU A 129 -27.94 4.83 1.26
N ASP A 130 -27.85 6.14 1.49
CA ASP A 130 -28.68 7.16 0.85
C ASP A 130 -28.00 7.83 -0.37
N ALA A 131 -26.78 7.43 -0.70
CA ALA A 131 -26.01 8.07 -1.76
C ALA A 131 -26.54 7.71 -3.15
N SER A 132 -26.59 8.71 -4.04
CA SER A 132 -27.03 8.52 -5.44
C SER A 132 -26.13 7.57 -6.24
N SER A 133 -24.85 7.45 -5.87
CA SER A 133 -23.92 6.41 -6.31
C SER A 133 -22.78 6.28 -5.30
N LEU A 134 -22.10 5.13 -5.32
CA LEU A 134 -20.94 4.87 -4.45
C LEU A 134 -19.85 5.95 -4.62
N GLU A 135 -19.50 6.29 -5.86
CA GLU A 135 -18.47 7.32 -6.11
C GLU A 135 -18.88 8.69 -5.57
N ILE A 136 -20.13 9.12 -5.81
CA ILE A 136 -20.62 10.42 -5.34
C ILE A 136 -20.61 10.48 -3.81
N GLY A 137 -21.16 9.45 -3.14
CA GLY A 137 -21.19 9.41 -1.69
C GLY A 137 -19.79 9.41 -1.07
N LEU A 138 -18.85 8.64 -1.63
CA LEU A 138 -17.47 8.65 -1.17
C LEU A 138 -16.80 10.03 -1.37
N ARG A 139 -17.04 10.71 -2.49
CA ARG A 139 -16.49 12.06 -2.73
C ARG A 139 -17.05 13.09 -1.74
N GLU A 140 -18.33 12.99 -1.40
CA GLU A 140 -18.94 13.84 -0.36
C GLU A 140 -18.32 13.60 1.02
N LEU A 141 -18.00 12.34 1.34
CA LEU A 141 -17.37 11.95 2.60
C LEU A 141 -15.93 12.46 2.76
N LEU A 142 -15.25 12.90 1.70
CA LEU A 142 -13.92 13.53 1.79
C LEU A 142 -13.96 14.81 2.63
N ALA A 143 -15.08 15.53 2.64
CA ALA A 143 -15.27 16.73 3.45
C ALA A 143 -15.85 16.45 4.85
N PHE A 144 -15.96 15.17 5.24
CA PHE A 144 -16.59 14.81 6.50
C PHE A 144 -15.75 15.27 7.71
N ARG A 145 -16.43 15.75 8.75
CA ARG A 145 -15.80 16.36 9.95
C ARG A 145 -14.82 15.44 10.69
N ARG A 146 -14.95 14.12 10.54
CA ARG A 146 -14.06 13.14 11.17
C ARG A 146 -13.07 12.69 10.12
N SER A 147 -11.80 13.00 10.33
CA SER A 147 -10.73 12.76 9.35
C SER A 147 -10.57 11.28 9.03
N GLU A 148 -10.86 10.38 9.98
CA GLU A 148 -10.85 8.92 9.78
C GLU A 148 -11.83 8.47 8.68
N VAL A 149 -12.99 9.10 8.60
CA VAL A 149 -14.02 8.76 7.60
C VAL A 149 -13.60 9.25 6.24
N ALA A 150 -13.06 10.46 6.17
CA ALA A 150 -12.52 11.03 4.95
C ALA A 150 -11.28 10.26 4.45
N ASP A 151 -10.41 9.80 5.35
CA ASP A 151 -9.29 8.91 5.02
C ASP A 151 -9.78 7.60 4.40
N LEU A 152 -10.71 6.91 5.07
CA LEU A 152 -11.27 5.66 4.57
C LEU A 152 -11.96 5.86 3.21
N ALA A 153 -12.68 6.97 3.03
CA ALA A 153 -13.33 7.31 1.76
C ALA A 153 -12.31 7.54 0.64
N ALA A 154 -11.23 8.28 0.92
CA ALA A 154 -10.15 8.55 -0.04
C ALA A 154 -9.42 7.27 -0.48
N ARG A 155 -9.14 6.36 0.47
CA ARG A 155 -8.53 5.06 0.17
C ARG A 155 -9.47 4.15 -0.62
N THR A 156 -10.76 4.18 -0.31
CA THR A 156 -11.78 3.45 -1.08
C THR A 156 -11.88 3.97 -2.51
N LEU A 157 -11.88 5.30 -2.70
CA LEU A 157 -11.87 5.92 -4.03
C LEU A 157 -10.61 5.55 -4.82
N LEU A 158 -9.45 5.48 -4.17
CA LEU A 158 -8.22 5.04 -4.82
C LEU A 158 -8.32 3.60 -5.34
N VAL A 159 -8.88 2.68 -4.54
CA VAL A 159 -9.14 1.28 -4.96
C VAL A 159 -10.12 1.22 -6.13
N LEU A 160 -11.06 2.17 -6.22
CA LEU A 160 -11.98 2.31 -7.36
C LEU A 160 -11.35 3.03 -8.58
N GLY A 161 -10.03 3.29 -8.56
CA GLY A 161 -9.31 3.97 -9.65
C GLY A 161 -9.64 5.45 -9.76
N LYS A 162 -9.88 6.13 -8.63
CA LYS A 162 -10.14 7.57 -8.55
C LYS A 162 -9.02 8.26 -7.80
N SER A 163 -7.82 8.31 -8.39
CA SER A 163 -6.66 8.93 -7.74
C SER A 163 -6.68 10.47 -7.81
N ASP A 164 -7.58 11.06 -8.59
CA ASP A 164 -7.74 12.52 -8.72
C ASP A 164 -8.04 13.23 -7.39
N VAL A 165 -8.64 12.51 -6.44
CA VAL A 165 -9.01 13.06 -5.13
C VAL A 165 -7.82 13.44 -4.25
N TYR A 166 -6.61 12.99 -4.59
CA TYR A 166 -5.41 13.26 -3.80
C TYR A 166 -4.74 14.59 -4.14
N PHE A 167 -4.97 15.12 -5.33
CA PHE A 167 -4.19 16.21 -5.90
C PHE A 167 -4.99 17.51 -6.09
N GLY A 168 -4.28 18.61 -6.33
CA GLY A 168 -4.86 19.94 -6.48
C GLY A 168 -5.23 20.60 -5.15
N GLY A 169 -5.74 21.83 -5.21
CA GLY A 169 -5.96 22.66 -4.03
C GLY A 169 -7.04 22.16 -3.06
N ALA A 170 -7.91 21.26 -3.49
CA ALA A 170 -8.94 20.61 -2.67
C ALA A 170 -8.70 19.10 -2.47
N GLY A 171 -7.53 18.59 -2.89
CA GLY A 171 -7.17 17.19 -2.75
C GLY A 171 -6.75 16.84 -1.31
N VAL A 172 -6.74 15.55 -1.01
CA VAL A 172 -6.39 15.00 0.32
C VAL A 172 -5.00 15.45 0.80
N PHE A 173 -4.00 15.57 -0.09
CA PHE A 173 -2.68 16.08 0.29
C PHE A 173 -2.62 17.59 0.53
N SER A 174 -3.67 18.31 0.14
CA SER A 174 -3.83 19.74 0.40
C SER A 174 -4.76 20.03 1.60
N ASP A 175 -5.33 19.00 2.24
CA ASP A 175 -6.18 19.15 3.44
C ASP A 175 -5.37 18.99 4.74
N PRO A 176 -5.20 20.05 5.55
CA PRO A 176 -4.53 19.97 6.85
C PRO A 176 -5.17 19.00 7.84
N ASN A 177 -6.46 18.69 7.72
CA ASN A 177 -7.14 17.74 8.62
C ASN A 177 -6.67 16.29 8.38
N GLN A 178 -6.10 16.02 7.20
CA GLN A 178 -5.57 14.72 6.81
C GLN A 178 -4.09 14.52 7.15
N ARG A 179 -3.47 15.48 7.85
CA ARG A 179 -2.05 15.43 8.23
C ARG A 179 -1.64 14.13 8.93
N ALA A 180 -2.50 13.59 9.79
CA ALA A 180 -2.22 12.35 10.51
C ALA A 180 -2.23 11.11 9.58
N TYR A 181 -2.94 11.19 8.46
CA TYR A 181 -3.15 10.11 7.49
C TYR A 181 -2.31 10.25 6.22
N TRP A 182 -1.60 11.37 6.01
CA TRP A 182 -0.72 11.55 4.85
C TRP A 182 0.29 10.42 4.61
N PRO A 183 0.96 9.84 5.64
CA PRO A 183 1.76 8.64 5.45
C PRO A 183 0.95 7.51 4.79
N GLN A 184 -0.23 7.21 5.32
CA GLN A 184 -1.08 6.14 4.83
C GLN A 184 -1.59 6.41 3.41
N HIS A 185 -1.93 7.66 3.10
CA HIS A 185 -2.30 8.11 1.76
C HIS A 185 -1.16 7.98 0.75
N TYR A 186 0.05 8.36 1.15
CA TYR A 186 1.25 8.20 0.32
C TYR A 186 1.51 6.72 0.03
N ASP A 187 1.44 5.88 1.06
CA ASP A 187 1.66 4.43 0.95
C ASP A 187 0.64 3.77 0.02
N ALA A 188 -0.64 4.16 0.15
CA ALA A 188 -1.71 3.66 -0.71
C ALA A 188 -1.50 4.06 -2.19
N LEU A 189 -1.14 5.32 -2.47
CA LEU A 189 -0.83 5.76 -3.83
C LEU A 189 0.41 5.08 -4.40
N LEU A 190 1.45 4.90 -3.59
CA LEU A 190 2.65 4.20 -4.01
C LEU A 190 2.34 2.74 -4.35
N ALA A 191 1.49 2.07 -3.56
CA ALA A 191 1.01 0.72 -3.87
C ALA A 191 0.25 0.68 -5.20
N THR A 192 -0.63 1.66 -5.46
CA THR A 192 -1.31 1.79 -6.76
C THR A 192 -0.31 1.97 -7.92
N VAL A 193 0.67 2.86 -7.79
CA VAL A 193 1.72 3.07 -8.81
C VAL A 193 2.54 1.80 -9.03
N ASN A 194 2.83 1.04 -7.97
CA ASN A 194 3.60 -0.20 -8.07
C ASN A 194 2.77 -1.36 -8.61
N SER A 195 1.44 -1.29 -8.60
CA SER A 195 0.55 -2.37 -9.09
C SER A 195 0.69 -2.68 -10.57
N GLY A 196 1.15 -1.72 -11.37
CA GLY A 196 1.43 -1.94 -12.79
C GLY A 196 1.41 -0.65 -13.62
N PRO A 197 1.77 -0.74 -14.91
CA PRO A 197 1.90 0.43 -15.78
C PRO A 197 0.58 1.15 -16.05
N GLU A 198 -0.55 0.43 -16.11
CA GLU A 198 -1.86 1.03 -16.32
C GLU A 198 -2.30 1.87 -15.11
N ALA A 199 -2.10 1.34 -13.91
CA ALA A 199 -2.40 2.05 -12.66
C ALA A 199 -1.46 3.25 -12.44
N ALA A 200 -0.17 3.09 -12.72
CA ALA A 200 0.78 4.20 -12.70
C ALA A 200 0.41 5.32 -13.68
N LEU A 201 -0.04 4.95 -14.89
CA LEU A 201 -0.52 5.91 -15.89
C LEU A 201 -1.80 6.62 -15.43
N GLU A 202 -2.75 5.91 -14.80
CA GLU A 202 -3.95 6.52 -14.23
C GLU A 202 -3.58 7.59 -13.20
N VAL A 203 -2.68 7.27 -12.27
CA VAL A 203 -2.19 8.24 -11.26
C VAL A 203 -1.51 9.44 -11.92
N GLN A 204 -0.66 9.21 -12.92
CA GLN A 204 -0.02 10.31 -13.66
C GLN A 204 -1.07 11.23 -14.33
N GLN A 205 -2.06 10.64 -14.99
CA GLN A 205 -3.15 11.37 -15.64
C GLN A 205 -4.02 12.14 -14.63
N ALA A 206 -4.27 11.56 -13.47
CA ALA A 206 -4.99 12.22 -12.39
C ALA A 206 -4.23 13.43 -11.86
N ILE A 207 -2.92 13.31 -11.62
CA ILE A 207 -2.08 14.46 -11.24
C ILE A 207 -2.18 15.53 -12.32
N LYS A 208 -1.96 15.17 -13.60
CA LYS A 208 -2.03 16.12 -14.71
C LYS A 208 -3.35 16.85 -14.80
N LYS A 209 -4.46 16.14 -14.59
CA LYS A 209 -5.82 16.69 -14.62
C LYS A 209 -6.04 17.71 -13.51
N MET A 210 -5.51 17.44 -12.32
CA MET A 210 -5.74 18.25 -11.12
C MET A 210 -4.73 19.38 -10.94
N ASP A 211 -3.47 19.13 -11.33
CA ASP A 211 -2.37 20.08 -11.29
C ASP A 211 -1.32 19.76 -12.37
N ALA A 212 -1.57 20.22 -13.59
CA ALA A 212 -0.65 20.05 -14.71
C ALA A 212 0.71 20.72 -14.49
N ALA A 213 0.79 21.76 -13.64
CA ALA A 213 2.04 22.46 -13.38
C ALA A 213 2.97 21.64 -12.48
N ALA A 214 2.40 20.84 -11.58
CA ALA A 214 3.14 19.98 -10.65
C ALA A 214 3.27 18.52 -11.13
N GLU A 215 2.69 18.14 -12.28
CA GLU A 215 2.66 16.77 -12.83
C GLU A 215 3.99 16.03 -12.69
N VAL A 216 5.05 16.58 -13.31
CA VAL A 216 6.37 15.95 -13.35
C VAL A 216 6.95 15.78 -11.95
N GLN A 217 6.78 16.80 -11.09
CA GLN A 217 7.37 16.83 -9.75
C GLN A 217 6.67 15.84 -8.80
N LEU A 218 5.33 15.85 -8.79
CA LEU A 218 4.52 14.95 -7.96
C LEU A 218 4.71 13.49 -8.40
N PHE A 219 4.66 13.24 -9.71
CA PHE A 219 4.85 11.88 -10.21
C PHE A 219 6.26 11.37 -9.93
N GLN A 220 7.31 12.18 -10.14
CA GLN A 220 8.68 11.80 -9.78
C GLN A 220 8.84 11.43 -8.30
N MET A 221 8.12 12.11 -7.39
CA MET A 221 8.15 11.76 -5.97
C MET A 221 7.43 10.45 -5.65
N LEU A 222 6.47 10.00 -6.48
CA LEU A 222 5.88 8.65 -6.37
C LEU A 222 6.76 7.58 -7.02
N VAL A 223 7.52 7.93 -8.07
CA VAL A 223 8.58 7.08 -8.62
C VAL A 223 9.70 6.88 -7.57
N GLY A 224 10.01 7.92 -6.81
CA GLY A 224 11.08 7.94 -5.82
C GLY A 224 12.46 8.17 -6.46
N TYR A 225 13.51 7.98 -5.67
CA TYR A 225 14.87 8.35 -6.03
C TYR A 225 15.87 7.28 -5.63
N THR A 226 16.75 6.89 -6.55
CA THR A 226 17.91 6.02 -6.28
C THR A 226 19.03 6.81 -5.58
N ASN A 227 19.97 6.12 -4.93
CA ASN A 227 21.15 6.75 -4.34
C ASN A 227 21.97 7.56 -5.37
N ALA A 228 22.09 7.05 -6.61
CA ALA A 228 22.76 7.76 -7.70
C ALA A 228 22.05 9.08 -8.10
N GLN A 229 20.71 9.06 -8.18
CA GLN A 229 19.92 10.29 -8.44
C GLN A 229 20.04 11.29 -7.30
N LEU A 230 19.99 10.81 -6.06
CA LEU A 230 20.17 11.65 -4.87
C LEU A 230 21.56 12.31 -4.86
N GLU A 231 22.61 11.59 -5.24
CA GLU A 231 23.96 12.14 -5.40
C GLU A 231 24.10 13.13 -6.56
N ALA A 232 23.37 12.90 -7.65
CA ALA A 232 23.32 13.81 -8.79
C ALA A 232 22.55 15.12 -8.51
N GLY A 233 21.96 15.29 -7.31
CA GLY A 233 21.32 16.53 -6.87
C GLY A 233 19.81 16.45 -6.67
N SER A 234 19.19 15.27 -6.81
CA SER A 234 17.77 15.11 -6.46
C SER A 234 17.50 15.29 -4.96
N ASP A 235 18.52 15.14 -4.11
CA ASP A 235 18.41 15.47 -2.70
C ASP A 235 18.16 16.97 -2.46
N LEU A 236 18.79 17.86 -3.23
CA LEU A 236 18.54 19.30 -3.22
C LEU A 236 17.14 19.63 -3.73
N GLN A 237 16.71 18.97 -4.81
CA GLN A 237 15.36 19.15 -5.37
C GLN A 237 14.29 18.78 -4.33
N LEU A 238 14.45 17.65 -3.64
CA LEU A 238 13.56 17.27 -2.53
C LEU A 238 13.49 18.34 -1.44
N LEU A 239 14.62 18.98 -1.12
CA LEU A 239 14.61 20.08 -0.16
C LEU A 239 13.90 21.32 -0.71
N GLU A 240 14.16 21.71 -1.96
CA GLU A 240 13.44 22.83 -2.60
C GLU A 240 11.92 22.62 -2.59
N ASN A 241 11.47 21.38 -2.80
CA ASN A 241 10.06 21.01 -2.79
C ASN A 241 9.39 21.21 -1.43
N LEU A 242 10.13 21.12 -0.31
CA LEU A 242 9.60 21.44 1.02
C LEU A 242 9.23 22.93 1.18
N ASP A 243 9.72 23.81 0.32
CA ASP A 243 9.32 25.22 0.30
C ASP A 243 8.37 25.58 -0.86
N SER A 244 7.82 24.58 -1.55
CA SER A 244 6.82 24.79 -2.60
C SER A 244 5.61 25.56 -2.07
N ALA A 245 4.95 26.33 -2.93
CA ALA A 245 3.66 26.95 -2.63
C ALA A 245 2.53 25.90 -2.55
N ASP A 246 2.65 24.80 -3.30
CA ASP A 246 1.71 23.69 -3.27
C ASP A 246 1.98 22.76 -2.08
N MET A 247 0.93 22.50 -1.29
CA MET A 247 0.98 21.60 -0.14
C MET A 247 1.19 20.15 -0.55
N SER A 248 0.61 19.70 -1.68
CA SER A 248 0.77 18.33 -2.17
C SER A 248 2.25 18.03 -2.46
N VAL A 249 2.93 18.98 -3.11
CA VAL A 249 4.38 18.88 -3.35
C VAL A 249 5.17 18.81 -2.04
N ARG A 250 4.82 19.65 -1.04
CA ARG A 250 5.49 19.63 0.27
C ARG A 250 5.29 18.31 1.01
N VAL A 251 4.09 17.72 0.95
CA VAL A 251 3.76 16.44 1.60
C VAL A 251 4.57 15.31 0.97
N LEU A 252 4.53 15.16 -0.35
CA LEU A 252 5.25 14.08 -1.05
C LEU A 252 6.76 14.20 -0.89
N ALA A 253 7.31 15.42 -0.89
CA ALA A 253 8.73 15.65 -0.65
C ALA A 253 9.13 15.24 0.77
N PHE A 254 8.29 15.57 1.76
CA PHE A 254 8.51 15.17 3.14
C PHE A 254 8.45 13.65 3.33
N GLU A 255 7.46 12.97 2.76
CA GLU A 255 7.35 11.51 2.87
C GLU A 255 8.54 10.80 2.20
N ASN A 256 9.04 11.31 1.07
CA ASN A 256 10.30 10.82 0.48
C ASN A 256 11.48 10.96 1.45
N LEU A 257 11.70 12.15 2.01
CA LEU A 257 12.80 12.37 2.97
C LEU A 257 12.68 11.50 4.21
N ARG A 258 11.46 11.35 4.75
CA ARG A 258 11.18 10.49 5.90
C ARG A 258 11.49 9.03 5.59
N ARG A 259 11.11 8.53 4.42
CA ARG A 259 11.36 7.15 4.01
C ARG A 259 12.84 6.89 3.75
N ILE A 260 13.53 7.80 3.05
CA ILE A 260 14.96 7.68 2.75
C ILE A 260 15.80 7.70 4.03
N THR A 261 15.47 8.56 4.99
CA THR A 261 16.36 8.84 6.13
C THR A 261 15.88 8.33 7.49
N GLY A 262 14.63 7.87 7.59
CA GLY A 262 13.96 7.52 8.85
C GLY A 262 13.64 8.72 9.76
N VAL A 263 13.91 9.96 9.33
CA VAL A 263 13.82 11.16 10.19
C VAL A 263 12.71 12.10 9.74
N THR A 264 12.01 12.72 10.71
CA THR A 264 10.92 13.67 10.44
C THR A 264 11.26 15.13 10.75
N PHE A 265 12.16 15.37 11.72
CA PHE A 265 12.43 16.68 12.32
C PHE A 265 11.19 17.49 12.75
N ASN A 266 10.05 16.82 12.97
CA ASN A 266 8.74 17.46 13.20
C ASN A 266 8.36 18.50 12.13
N TYR A 267 8.81 18.29 10.88
CA TYR A 267 8.38 19.11 9.76
C TYR A 267 6.85 19.07 9.59
N ARG A 268 6.28 20.19 9.14
CA ARG A 268 4.83 20.38 8.97
C ARG A 268 4.56 21.01 7.61
N ALA A 269 3.99 20.23 6.69
CA ALA A 269 3.71 20.67 5.33
C ALA A 269 2.53 21.67 5.27
N GLU A 270 1.61 21.62 6.24
CA GLU A 270 0.45 22.51 6.36
C GLU A 270 0.80 23.94 6.80
N HIS A 271 2.04 24.20 7.22
CA HIS A 271 2.45 25.55 7.58
C HIS A 271 2.55 26.43 6.34
N ASP A 272 1.66 27.42 6.19
CA ASP A 272 1.68 28.36 5.06
C ASP A 272 2.88 29.33 5.09
N SER A 273 3.39 29.65 6.28
CA SER A 273 4.51 30.58 6.42
C SER A 273 5.84 29.96 6.06
N LYS A 274 6.48 30.49 5.01
CA LYS A 274 7.87 30.18 4.63
C LYS A 274 8.85 30.30 5.80
N ALA A 275 8.71 31.33 6.64
CA ALA A 275 9.57 31.52 7.81
C ALA A 275 9.46 30.36 8.82
N ARG A 276 8.26 29.80 9.01
CA ARG A 276 8.04 28.63 9.89
C ARG A 276 8.58 27.34 9.28
N ARG A 277 8.67 27.22 7.95
CA ARG A 277 9.27 26.07 7.27
C ARG A 277 10.80 26.13 7.28
N GLU A 278 11.35 27.33 7.10
CA GLU A 278 12.80 27.57 7.00
C GLU A 278 13.61 27.04 8.20
N GLN A 279 13.05 27.05 9.41
CA GLN A 279 13.73 26.47 10.59
C GLN A 279 13.97 24.95 10.46
N TYR A 280 13.05 24.23 9.83
CA TYR A 280 13.17 22.78 9.60
C TYR A 280 14.09 22.51 8.41
N MET A 281 14.00 23.35 7.38
CA MET A 281 14.88 23.33 6.21
C MET A 281 16.36 23.38 6.57
N LYS A 282 16.73 24.19 7.58
CA LYS A 282 18.11 24.26 8.06
C LYS A 282 18.65 22.90 8.52
N LYS A 283 17.84 22.09 9.19
CA LYS A 283 18.25 20.74 9.66
C LYS A 283 18.42 19.78 8.47
N TRP A 284 17.48 19.81 7.53
CA TRP A 284 17.57 19.03 6.30
C TRP A 284 18.81 19.39 5.46
N ARG A 285 19.11 20.68 5.29
CA ARG A 285 20.32 21.13 4.58
C ARG A 285 21.62 20.69 5.26
N VAL A 286 21.62 20.49 6.59
CA VAL A 286 22.79 19.92 7.27
C VAL A 286 22.98 18.46 6.86
N ARG A 287 21.92 17.65 6.85
CA ARG A 287 21.97 16.25 6.40
C ARG A 287 22.39 16.13 4.94
N GLN A 288 21.81 16.95 4.07
CA GLN A 288 22.17 17.00 2.66
C GLN A 288 23.67 17.26 2.45
N ARG A 289 24.24 18.26 3.13
CA ARG A 289 25.69 18.55 3.03
C ARG A 289 26.60 17.44 3.53
N LYS A 290 26.08 16.57 4.39
CA LYS A 290 26.79 15.39 4.90
C LYS A 290 26.58 14.14 4.03
N GLY A 291 25.75 14.22 2.99
CA GLY A 291 25.37 13.05 2.20
C GLY A 291 24.46 12.06 2.94
N GLU A 292 23.77 12.50 4.00
CA GLU A 292 22.91 11.64 4.84
C GLU A 292 21.47 11.49 4.28
N ILE A 293 21.18 12.00 3.08
CA ILE A 293 19.90 11.79 2.39
C ILE A 293 20.10 10.68 1.35
N ARG A 294 20.30 9.46 1.84
CA ARG A 294 20.56 8.25 1.04
C ARG A 294 19.86 7.08 1.70
N TRP A 295 19.46 6.10 0.90
CA TRP A 295 18.99 4.82 1.41
C TRP A 295 20.15 4.08 2.09
N GLU A 296 19.87 3.43 3.21
CA GLU A 296 20.79 2.49 3.83
C GLU A 296 20.97 1.28 2.90
N GLU A 297 22.22 0.88 2.68
CA GLU A 297 22.59 -0.32 1.90
C GLU A 297 22.48 -1.59 2.75
#